data_AF-A0A2N6AGU2-F1
#
_entry.id   AF-A0A2N6AGU2-F1
#
_cell.length_a   1.000
_cell.length_b   1.000
_cell.length_c   1.000
_cell.angle_alpha   90.00
_cell.angle_beta   90.00
_cell.angle_gamma   90.00
#
_symmetry.space_group_name_H-M   'P 1'
#
loop_
_entity.id
_entity.type
_entity.pdbx_description
1 polymer ?
#
loop_
_entity_poly.entity_id
_entity_poly.type
_entity_poly.pdbx_seq_one_letter_code
_entity_poly.pdbx_strand_id
1 'polypeptide(L)'
;MNHLAFFFLYLSISLLTQDTHASDLSFVEICTQAGKPKIAKKCQFYSNSENMGAMYTTCRHLEKDPALFKKCLFKYGDALDMAAVYANGIDLKPDFWRAISYVCSCENQVSPAEFEAMIKVLYRATQTKNLEEKFHFCRYVTSSASAAACYAAKHQAIIQSLKDDLEAISKSFSPAQKKSYETFLQSAHDFIKSHLDHEIDLSGSGRSLTIMNEHEDLLKLLLKTIIELVNKQLKPAHKTSCNSAESQMNTTYQELIDVCKKRGKKIADLYGPTRKGIEKTQQKFFTFLTNFTLVASEHAPDVPPQKWQPLITLFRLNQLKKLLHLVTAHQ
;
A
#
# COMPACT_ATOMS: atom_id res chain seq x y z
N MET A 1 14.92 -19.07 6.29
CA MET A 1 15.38 -17.84 5.62
C MET A 1 14.27 -16.81 5.76
N ASN A 2 14.28 -16.03 6.85
CA ASN A 2 13.39 -14.90 7.10
C ASN A 2 14.14 -13.95 8.04
N HIS A 3 15.08 -13.21 7.47
CA HIS A 3 15.69 -12.04 8.09
C HIS A 3 15.26 -10.84 7.27
N LEU A 4 14.08 -10.29 7.54
CA LEU A 4 13.62 -8.99 7.00
C LEU A 4 12.34 -8.51 7.69
N ALA A 5 12.24 -8.75 8.99
CA ALA A 5 11.15 -8.23 9.83
C ALA A 5 11.72 -7.68 11.15
N PHE A 6 12.80 -6.90 11.10
CA PHE A 6 13.31 -6.11 12.23
C PHE A 6 14.32 -5.09 11.68
N PHE A 7 13.84 -4.02 11.04
CA PHE A 7 14.70 -2.91 10.62
C PHE A 7 13.99 -1.56 10.69
N PHE A 8 13.17 -1.35 11.72
CA PHE A 8 12.48 -0.07 11.96
C PHE A 8 12.62 0.49 13.38
N LEU A 9 13.61 0.06 14.18
CA LEU A 9 13.72 0.53 15.56
C LEU A 9 15.10 0.94 16.08
N TYR A 10 16.15 0.98 15.25
CA TYR A 10 17.47 1.42 15.71
C TYR A 10 18.26 2.14 14.61
N LEU A 11 17.93 3.42 14.35
CA LEU A 11 18.91 4.39 13.86
C LEU A 11 18.40 5.85 13.93
N SER A 12 18.16 6.39 15.13
CA SER A 12 18.08 7.85 15.33
C SER A 12 18.03 8.23 16.81
N ILE A 13 19.02 7.80 17.59
CA ILE A 13 19.34 8.41 18.89
C ILE A 13 20.86 8.48 18.98
N SER A 14 21.46 9.50 18.37
CA SER A 14 22.80 10.04 18.68
C SER A 14 23.15 11.09 17.62
N LEU A 15 22.64 12.32 17.81
CA LEU A 15 23.18 13.61 17.34
C LEU A 15 22.17 14.71 17.72
N LEU A 16 21.92 14.84 19.03
CA LEU A 16 21.30 16.01 19.66
C LEU A 16 22.35 16.58 20.62
N THR A 17 23.42 17.12 20.06
CA THR A 17 24.37 17.93 20.81
C THR A 17 24.23 19.37 20.36
N GLN A 18 23.54 20.15 21.20
CA GLN A 18 23.76 21.57 21.49
C GLN A 18 24.00 22.51 20.31
N ASP A 19 22.91 23.09 19.81
CA ASP A 19 22.91 24.49 19.36
C ASP A 19 22.04 25.29 20.34
N THR A 20 22.68 25.87 21.36
CA THR A 20 22.09 26.85 22.26
C THR A 20 22.35 28.25 21.71
N HIS A 21 21.29 29.07 21.62
CA HIS A 21 21.27 30.51 21.35
C HIS A 21 20.75 30.99 19.97
N ALA A 22 19.61 30.46 19.52
CA ALA A 22 18.61 31.29 18.85
C ALA A 22 17.36 31.27 19.73
N SER A 23 16.74 32.42 19.98
CA SER A 23 15.51 32.51 20.78
C SER A 23 14.44 31.60 20.18
N ASP A 24 14.18 30.47 20.83
CA ASP A 24 13.19 29.48 20.41
C ASP A 24 11.80 30.11 20.54
N LEU A 25 11.33 30.75 19.48
CA LEU A 25 9.92 31.05 19.35
C LEU A 25 9.17 29.72 19.48
N SER A 26 8.21 29.68 20.39
CA SER A 26 7.27 28.58 20.47
C SER A 26 6.55 28.42 19.12
N PHE A 27 6.08 27.22 18.81
CA PHE A 27 5.32 27.01 17.57
C PHE A 27 4.08 27.90 17.48
N VAL A 28 3.49 28.26 18.62
CA VAL A 28 2.36 29.21 18.71
C VAL A 28 2.77 30.59 18.23
N GLU A 29 3.94 31.09 18.63
CA GLU A 29 4.46 32.39 18.18
C GLU A 29 4.80 32.35 16.69
N ILE A 30 5.45 31.27 16.22
CA ILE A 30 5.75 31.07 14.79
C ILE A 30 4.45 31.08 13.96
N CYS A 31 3.41 30.39 14.41
CA CYS A 31 2.12 30.36 13.73
C CYS A 31 1.39 31.71 13.80
N THR A 32 1.49 32.42 14.92
CA THR A 32 0.92 33.77 15.07
C THR A 32 1.59 34.74 14.10
N GLN A 33 2.92 34.67 13.99
CA GLN A 33 3.70 35.50 13.07
C GLN A 33 3.43 35.17 11.60
N ALA A 34 3.26 33.89 11.27
CA ALA A 34 2.91 33.46 9.92
C ALA A 34 1.50 33.94 9.49
N GLY A 35 0.62 34.20 10.47
CA GLY A 35 -0.74 34.63 10.24
C GLY A 35 -1.61 33.52 9.64
N LYS A 36 -2.78 33.92 9.13
CA LYS A 36 -3.73 33.00 8.49
C LYS A 36 -3.45 32.88 6.98
N PRO A 37 -3.63 31.69 6.38
CA PRO A 37 -3.53 31.54 4.95
C PRO A 37 -4.60 32.38 4.23
N LYS A 38 -4.21 33.04 3.12
CA LYS A 38 -5.12 33.89 2.33
C LYS A 38 -6.27 33.10 1.68
N ILE A 39 -6.01 31.85 1.33
CA ILE A 39 -7.01 30.91 0.80
C ILE A 39 -7.17 29.82 1.83
N ALA A 40 -8.31 29.80 2.50
CA ALA A 40 -8.64 28.74 3.44
C ALA A 40 -8.75 27.41 2.70
N LYS A 41 -7.86 26.48 3.03
CA LYS A 41 -7.91 25.09 2.60
C LYS A 41 -8.13 24.22 3.82
N LYS A 42 -8.97 23.20 3.70
CA LYS A 42 -9.10 22.20 4.76
C LYS A 42 -7.86 21.34 4.74
N CYS A 43 -7.36 20.97 5.91
CA CYS A 43 -6.40 19.87 6.04
C CYS A 43 -7.20 18.58 5.95
N GLN A 44 -7.14 17.91 4.79
CA GLN A 44 -7.90 16.70 4.56
C GLN A 44 -7.06 15.50 4.95
N PHE A 45 -7.14 15.11 6.23
CA PHE A 45 -6.69 13.80 6.66
C PHE A 45 -7.78 12.78 6.39
N TYR A 46 -7.54 11.90 5.43
CA TYR A 46 -8.46 10.85 5.03
C TYR A 46 -8.51 9.78 6.14
N SER A 47 -9.49 9.88 7.05
CA SER A 47 -9.75 8.84 8.05
C SER A 47 -10.37 7.56 7.45
N ASN A 48 -10.80 7.60 6.19
CA ASN A 48 -11.48 6.48 5.53
C ASN A 48 -10.65 5.98 4.33
N SER A 49 -10.31 4.69 4.35
CA SER A 49 -9.41 4.00 3.42
C SER A 49 -9.80 4.08 1.94
N GLU A 50 -11.06 4.39 1.63
CA GLU A 50 -11.59 4.41 0.27
C GLU A 50 -11.20 5.68 -0.53
N ASN A 51 -10.75 6.74 0.14
CA ASN A 51 -10.33 8.01 -0.50
C ASN A 51 -8.90 8.43 -0.13
N MET A 52 -8.11 7.54 0.50
CA MET A 52 -6.75 7.83 0.92
C MET A 52 -5.84 8.06 -0.30
N GLY A 53 -5.39 9.31 -0.47
CA GLY A 53 -4.30 9.65 -1.38
C GLY A 53 -4.66 10.61 -2.52
N ALA A 54 -5.91 11.04 -2.67
CA ALA A 54 -6.37 11.62 -3.93
C ALA A 54 -5.79 13.00 -4.31
N MET A 55 -5.52 13.96 -3.41
CA MET A 55 -5.32 15.35 -3.86
C MET A 55 -3.93 15.65 -4.48
N TYR A 56 -2.82 15.40 -3.77
CA TYR A 56 -1.47 15.53 -4.37
C TYR A 56 -1.28 14.57 -5.56
N THR A 57 -1.85 13.37 -5.50
CA THR A 57 -1.76 12.39 -6.61
C THR A 57 -2.55 12.79 -7.83
N THR A 58 -3.75 13.35 -7.64
CA THR A 58 -4.59 13.83 -8.75
C THR A 58 -3.81 14.81 -9.59
N CYS A 59 -3.01 15.67 -8.97
CA CYS A 59 -2.23 16.66 -9.70
C CYS A 59 -0.83 16.17 -10.09
N ARG A 60 -0.31 15.09 -9.50
CA ARG A 60 1.09 14.64 -9.66
C ARG A 60 1.51 14.41 -11.11
N HIS A 61 0.61 13.89 -11.95
CA HIS A 61 0.88 13.69 -13.37
C HIS A 61 1.23 14.98 -14.12
N LEU A 62 0.91 16.15 -13.54
CA LEU A 62 1.24 17.48 -14.06
C LEU A 62 2.56 18.04 -13.52
N GLU A 63 3.31 17.35 -12.63
CA GLU A 63 4.56 17.87 -12.04
C GLU A 63 5.61 18.33 -13.07
N LYS A 64 5.53 17.83 -14.31
CA LYS A 64 6.38 18.25 -15.43
C LYS A 64 6.05 19.65 -15.98
N ASP A 65 4.85 20.15 -15.74
CA ASP A 65 4.41 21.50 -16.05
C ASP A 65 4.04 22.23 -14.74
N PRO A 66 4.97 22.99 -14.16
CA PRO A 66 4.77 23.63 -12.86
C PRO A 66 3.55 24.57 -12.82
N ALA A 67 3.20 25.21 -13.94
CA ALA A 67 2.07 26.12 -14.00
C ALA A 67 0.73 25.35 -13.94
N LEU A 68 0.61 24.28 -14.71
CA LEU A 68 -0.56 23.39 -14.65
C LEU A 68 -0.64 22.66 -13.31
N PHE A 69 0.50 22.22 -12.77
CA PHE A 69 0.55 21.55 -11.48
C PHE A 69 0.06 22.48 -10.36
N LYS A 70 0.58 23.71 -10.30
CA LYS A 70 0.12 24.74 -9.38
C LYS A 70 -1.39 24.96 -9.54
N LYS A 71 -1.88 25.18 -10.77
CA LYS A 71 -3.31 25.40 -11.02
C LYS A 71 -4.17 24.25 -10.51
N CYS A 72 -3.70 23.02 -10.70
CA CYS A 72 -4.37 21.83 -10.18
C CYS A 72 -4.38 21.81 -8.65
N LEU A 73 -3.25 22.04 -7.97
CA LEU A 73 -3.18 22.09 -6.50
C LEU A 73 -3.99 23.25 -5.90
N PHE A 74 -4.08 24.40 -6.57
CA PHE A 74 -4.99 25.46 -6.12
C PHE A 74 -6.46 25.05 -6.20
N LYS A 75 -6.84 24.26 -7.21
CA LYS A 75 -8.23 23.79 -7.38
C LYS A 75 -8.56 22.60 -6.48
N TYR A 76 -7.66 21.62 -6.42
CA TYR A 76 -7.88 20.31 -5.83
C TYR A 76 -6.88 19.95 -4.74
N GLY A 77 -5.92 20.79 -4.40
CA GLY A 77 -5.00 20.52 -3.29
C GLY A 77 -5.59 20.94 -1.94
N ASP A 78 -5.05 20.34 -0.89
CA ASP A 78 -5.33 20.66 0.51
C ASP A 78 -4.35 21.72 1.08
N ALA A 79 -4.38 21.98 2.39
CA ALA A 79 -3.49 22.94 3.00
C ALA A 79 -2.00 22.50 2.97
N LEU A 80 -1.68 21.22 3.13
CA LEU A 80 -0.30 20.73 3.10
C LEU A 80 0.26 20.74 1.67
N ASP A 81 -0.59 20.52 0.67
CA ASP A 81 -0.26 20.72 -0.73
C ASP A 81 0.09 22.19 -1.02
N MET A 82 -0.70 23.13 -0.48
CA MET A 82 -0.41 24.55 -0.59
C MET A 82 0.88 24.93 0.13
N ALA A 83 1.17 24.34 1.29
CA ALA A 83 2.45 24.53 1.97
C ALA A 83 3.62 24.11 1.07
N ALA A 84 3.52 22.95 0.39
CA ALA A 84 4.53 22.50 -0.56
C ALA A 84 4.68 23.43 -1.78
N VAL A 85 3.58 23.96 -2.32
CA VAL A 85 3.60 24.94 -3.43
C VAL A 85 4.42 26.18 -3.05
N TYR A 86 4.15 26.75 -1.87
CA TYR A 86 4.84 27.96 -1.42
C TYR A 86 6.26 27.70 -0.93
N ALA A 87 6.50 26.60 -0.23
CA ALA A 87 7.83 26.22 0.24
C ALA A 87 8.79 25.94 -0.92
N ASN A 88 8.33 25.20 -1.94
CA ASN A 88 9.18 24.77 -3.06
C ASN A 88 9.23 25.78 -4.22
N GLY A 89 8.43 26.84 -4.20
CA GLY A 89 8.39 27.79 -5.31
C GLY A 89 7.80 27.22 -6.60
N ILE A 90 6.74 26.41 -6.52
CA ILE A 90 6.12 25.79 -7.70
C ILE A 90 5.44 26.87 -8.55
N ASP A 91 6.09 27.29 -9.64
CA ASP A 91 5.66 28.38 -10.53
C ASP A 91 5.42 29.72 -9.75
N LEU A 92 6.25 29.97 -8.73
CA LEU A 92 6.27 31.19 -7.92
C LEU A 92 7.61 31.32 -7.16
N LYS A 93 7.92 32.50 -6.60
CA LYS A 93 9.07 32.65 -5.69
C LYS A 93 8.77 31.99 -4.33
N PRO A 94 9.68 31.20 -3.75
CA PRO A 94 9.46 30.59 -2.43
C PRO A 94 9.00 31.60 -1.38
N ASP A 95 7.98 31.22 -0.61
CA ASP A 95 7.41 32.03 0.48
C ASP A 95 7.20 31.12 1.70
N PHE A 96 8.25 31.01 2.53
CA PHE A 96 8.27 30.09 3.67
C PHE A 96 7.29 30.49 4.77
N TRP A 97 7.09 31.78 5.02
CA TRP A 97 6.09 32.25 5.98
C TRP A 97 4.68 31.86 5.55
N ARG A 98 4.39 31.95 4.26
CA ARG A 98 3.11 31.46 3.75
C ARG A 98 2.99 29.95 3.85
N ALA A 99 4.04 29.20 3.56
CA ALA A 99 4.04 27.76 3.78
C ALA A 99 3.75 27.40 5.24
N ILE A 100 4.39 28.09 6.20
CA ILE A 100 4.13 27.95 7.64
C ILE A 100 2.65 28.23 7.95
N SER A 101 2.07 29.31 7.41
CA SER A 101 0.65 29.64 7.65
C SER A 101 -0.31 28.50 7.25
N TYR A 102 0.02 27.77 6.18
CA TYR A 102 -0.75 26.60 5.76
C TYR A 102 -0.54 25.39 6.69
N VAL A 103 0.70 25.12 7.11
CA VAL A 103 0.98 24.05 8.10
C VAL A 103 0.28 24.33 9.43
N CYS A 104 0.33 25.58 9.92
CA CYS A 104 -0.37 26.03 11.13
C CYS A 104 -1.89 25.84 11.06
N SER A 105 -2.48 25.94 9.85
CA SER A 105 -3.90 25.64 9.69
C SER A 105 -4.27 24.16 9.87
N CYS A 106 -3.26 23.28 9.97
CA CYS A 106 -3.38 21.84 10.14
C CYS A 106 -3.02 21.30 11.54
N GLU A 107 -2.72 22.16 12.51
CA GLU A 107 -2.21 21.78 13.83
C GLU A 107 -3.02 20.64 14.50
N ASN A 108 -4.34 20.64 14.35
CA ASN A 108 -5.24 19.65 14.96
C ASN A 108 -5.55 18.44 14.05
N GLN A 109 -4.92 18.34 12.88
CA GLN A 109 -5.19 17.31 11.88
C GLN A 109 -3.96 16.43 11.57
N VAL A 110 -2.76 16.87 11.92
CA VAL A 110 -1.52 16.08 11.83
C VAL A 110 -1.08 15.61 13.22
N SER A 111 -0.18 14.63 13.29
CA SER A 111 0.42 14.28 14.59
C SER A 111 1.27 15.46 15.11
N PRO A 112 1.38 15.67 16.44
CA PRO A 112 2.22 16.73 16.98
C PRO A 112 3.67 16.65 16.48
N ALA A 113 4.27 15.45 16.43
CA ALA A 113 5.63 15.28 15.94
C ALA A 113 5.78 15.63 14.45
N GLU A 114 4.80 15.29 13.60
CA GLU A 114 4.75 15.69 12.19
C GLU A 114 4.68 17.21 12.04
N PHE A 115 3.79 17.84 12.82
CA PHE A 115 3.62 19.29 12.86
C PHE A 115 4.92 20.01 13.21
N GLU A 116 5.51 19.65 14.35
CA GLU A 116 6.75 20.26 14.84
C GLU A 116 7.89 20.14 13.83
N ALA A 117 8.06 18.95 13.23
CA ALA A 117 9.10 18.72 12.26
C ALA A 117 8.94 19.59 11.01
N MET A 118 7.70 19.75 10.51
CA MET A 118 7.41 20.65 9.39
C MET A 118 7.69 22.12 9.74
N ILE A 119 7.22 22.58 10.90
CA ILE A 119 7.42 23.97 11.34
C ILE A 119 8.90 24.27 11.52
N LYS A 120 9.67 23.38 12.17
CA LYS A 120 11.12 23.54 12.36
C LYS A 120 11.86 23.72 11.03
N VAL A 121 11.59 22.86 10.04
CA VAL A 121 12.27 22.95 8.74
C VAL A 121 11.89 24.22 7.98
N LEU A 122 10.60 24.56 7.94
CA LEU A 122 10.14 25.77 7.25
C LEU A 122 10.64 27.05 7.95
N TYR A 123 10.63 27.09 9.28
CA TYR A 123 11.13 28.24 10.03
C TYR A 123 12.63 28.43 9.82
N ARG A 124 13.43 27.35 9.85
CA ARG A 124 14.86 27.41 9.48
C ARG A 124 15.04 27.98 8.07
N ALA A 125 14.20 27.58 7.12
CA ALA A 125 14.22 28.11 5.75
C ALA A 125 13.89 29.62 5.67
N THR A 126 13.08 30.17 6.58
CA THR A 126 12.86 31.63 6.66
C THR A 126 14.14 32.39 6.99
N GLN A 127 15.02 31.79 7.81
CA GLN A 127 16.27 32.41 8.27
C GLN A 127 17.37 32.27 7.22
N THR A 128 17.50 31.09 6.62
CA THR A 128 18.53 30.80 5.62
C THR A 128 18.13 31.23 4.21
N LYS A 129 16.86 31.58 3.99
CA LYS A 129 16.25 31.83 2.67
C LYS A 129 16.38 30.65 1.70
N ASN A 130 16.56 29.44 2.21
CA ASN A 130 16.73 28.24 1.40
C ASN A 130 16.22 26.98 2.11
N LEU A 131 15.76 26.01 1.32
CA LEU A 131 15.50 24.65 1.79
C LEU A 131 16.66 23.73 1.41
N GLU A 132 17.12 22.91 2.35
CA GLU A 132 18.12 21.86 2.06
C GLU A 132 17.55 20.83 1.07
N GLU A 133 16.25 20.53 1.19
CA GLU A 133 15.53 19.61 0.31
C GLU A 133 14.09 20.08 0.07
N LYS A 134 13.47 19.62 -1.03
CA LYS A 134 12.07 19.94 -1.33
C LYS A 134 11.16 19.53 -0.17
N PHE A 135 10.35 20.47 0.30
CA PHE A 135 9.36 20.26 1.33
C PHE A 135 8.22 19.39 0.80
N HIS A 136 7.92 18.30 1.50
CA HIS A 136 6.79 17.44 1.22
C HIS A 136 6.34 16.79 2.52
N PHE A 137 5.04 16.85 2.85
CA PHE A 137 4.48 16.32 4.11
C PHE A 137 4.97 14.89 4.42
N CYS A 138 4.91 13.99 3.43
CA CYS A 138 5.37 12.60 3.53
C CYS A 138 6.82 12.38 4.01
N ARG A 139 7.66 13.42 4.07
CA ARG A 139 9.01 13.34 4.65
C ARG A 139 9.04 13.46 6.17
N TYR A 140 7.96 13.97 6.75
CA TYR A 140 7.86 14.27 8.19
C TYR A 140 6.92 13.31 8.92
N VAL A 141 6.39 12.33 8.18
CA VAL A 141 5.44 11.35 8.69
C VAL A 141 6.03 10.49 9.78
N THR A 142 5.33 10.45 10.92
CA THR A 142 5.68 9.64 12.09
C THR A 142 4.55 8.69 12.47
N SER A 143 3.31 9.01 12.08
CA SER A 143 2.16 8.13 12.31
C SER A 143 1.96 7.17 11.14
N SER A 144 1.53 5.95 11.47
CA SER A 144 1.17 4.92 10.49
C SER A 144 -0.02 5.31 9.61
N ALA A 145 -0.96 6.12 10.13
CA ALA A 145 -2.08 6.65 9.36
C ALA A 145 -1.60 7.62 8.27
N SER A 146 -0.74 8.58 8.64
CA SER A 146 -0.09 9.47 7.70
C SER A 146 0.79 8.72 6.70
N ALA A 147 1.49 7.67 7.15
CA ALA A 147 2.32 6.83 6.28
C ALA A 147 1.48 6.07 5.26
N ALA A 148 0.34 5.51 5.68
CA ALA A 148 -0.63 4.88 4.80
C ALA A 148 -1.15 5.86 3.74
N ALA A 149 -1.49 7.10 4.12
CA ALA A 149 -1.95 8.11 3.16
C ALA A 149 -0.88 8.44 2.12
N CYS A 150 0.37 8.60 2.57
CA CYS A 150 1.52 8.84 1.71
C CYS A 150 1.86 7.67 0.79
N TYR A 151 1.66 6.43 1.25
CA TYR A 151 1.90 5.24 0.44
C TYR A 151 0.78 4.97 -0.55
N ALA A 152 -0.48 5.18 -0.18
CA ALA A 152 -1.66 4.97 -1.04
C ALA A 152 -1.51 5.62 -2.42
N ALA A 153 -0.96 6.82 -2.41
CA ALA A 153 -0.63 7.60 -3.58
C ALA A 153 0.32 6.90 -4.57
N LYS A 154 1.40 6.34 -4.05
CA LYS A 154 2.38 5.58 -4.84
C LYS A 154 1.81 4.23 -5.25
N HIS A 155 1.13 3.57 -4.32
CA HIS A 155 0.50 2.28 -4.53
C HIS A 155 -0.48 2.33 -5.70
N GLN A 156 -1.37 3.34 -5.81
CA GLN A 156 -2.31 3.41 -6.94
C GLN A 156 -1.60 3.43 -8.31
N ALA A 157 -0.52 4.19 -8.44
CA ALA A 157 0.28 4.23 -9.67
C ALA A 157 0.97 2.88 -9.94
N ILE A 158 1.49 2.22 -8.90
CA ILE A 158 2.11 0.89 -9.00
C ILE A 158 1.08 -0.16 -9.45
N ILE A 159 -0.10 -0.20 -8.82
CA ILE A 159 -1.16 -1.14 -9.18
C ILE A 159 -1.63 -0.90 -10.62
N GLN A 160 -1.77 0.36 -11.05
CA GLN A 160 -2.13 0.66 -12.43
C GLN A 160 -1.05 0.15 -13.41
N SER A 161 0.23 0.42 -13.13
CA SER A 161 1.33 -0.10 -13.96
C SER A 161 1.33 -1.62 -14.05
N LEU A 162 1.12 -2.33 -12.93
CA LEU A 162 1.06 -3.79 -12.92
C LEU A 162 -0.13 -4.33 -13.72
N LYS A 163 -1.27 -3.64 -13.70
CA LYS A 163 -2.44 -3.99 -14.52
C LYS A 163 -2.15 -3.77 -16.00
N ASP A 164 -1.57 -2.63 -16.36
CA ASP A 164 -1.19 -2.32 -17.75
C ASP A 164 -0.20 -3.36 -18.29
N ASP A 165 0.77 -3.80 -17.46
CA ASP A 165 1.72 -4.86 -17.81
C ASP A 165 1.02 -6.22 -18.00
N LEU A 166 0.11 -6.59 -17.10
CA LEU A 166 -0.70 -7.82 -17.23
C LEU A 166 -1.56 -7.79 -18.50
N GLU A 167 -2.17 -6.66 -18.84
CA GLU A 167 -2.95 -6.49 -20.06
C GLU A 167 -2.08 -6.55 -21.31
N ALA A 168 -0.88 -5.94 -21.26
CA ALA A 168 0.07 -5.92 -22.38
C ALA A 168 0.52 -7.33 -22.80
N ILE A 169 0.66 -8.27 -21.87
CA ILE A 169 1.01 -9.67 -22.16
C ILE A 169 0.00 -10.30 -23.14
N SER A 170 -1.29 -10.02 -22.96
CA SER A 170 -2.37 -10.60 -23.77
C SER A 170 -2.38 -10.14 -25.23
N LYS A 171 -1.63 -9.08 -25.58
CA LYS A 171 -1.57 -8.56 -26.96
C LYS A 171 -0.95 -9.55 -27.94
N SER A 172 -0.14 -10.50 -27.45
CA SER A 172 0.49 -11.54 -28.24
C SER A 172 -0.32 -12.83 -28.35
N PHE A 173 -1.44 -12.93 -27.63
CA PHE A 173 -2.21 -14.17 -27.51
C PHE A 173 -3.16 -14.37 -28.71
N SER A 174 -3.42 -15.63 -29.05
CA SER A 174 -4.52 -15.98 -29.95
C SER A 174 -5.88 -15.60 -29.32
N PRO A 175 -6.97 -15.49 -30.11
CA PRO A 175 -8.30 -15.15 -29.56
C PRO A 175 -8.78 -16.11 -28.45
N ALA A 176 -8.46 -17.41 -28.58
CA ALA A 176 -8.79 -18.41 -27.56
C ALA A 176 -8.01 -18.19 -26.27
N GLN A 177 -6.68 -18.03 -26.37
CA GLN A 177 -5.80 -17.74 -25.23
C GLN A 177 -6.13 -16.41 -24.55
N LYS A 178 -6.54 -15.39 -25.32
CA LYS A 178 -6.95 -14.11 -24.76
C LYS A 178 -8.19 -14.26 -23.89
N LYS A 179 -9.19 -15.03 -24.34
CA LYS A 179 -10.43 -15.27 -23.58
C LYS A 179 -10.17 -16.05 -22.28
N SER A 180 -9.34 -17.10 -22.33
CA SER A 180 -8.97 -17.86 -21.12
C SER A 180 -8.17 -16.98 -20.15
N TYR A 181 -7.26 -16.15 -20.66
CA TYR A 181 -6.47 -15.22 -19.88
C TYR A 181 -7.31 -14.12 -19.20
N GLU A 182 -8.27 -13.51 -19.90
CA GLU A 182 -9.20 -12.54 -19.31
C GLU A 182 -10.00 -13.15 -18.17
N THR A 183 -10.51 -14.37 -18.37
CA THR A 183 -11.26 -15.13 -17.35
C THR A 183 -10.37 -15.46 -16.15
N PHE A 184 -9.09 -15.75 -16.38
CA PHE A 184 -8.09 -15.95 -15.33
C PHE A 184 -7.77 -14.67 -14.57
N LEU A 185 -7.54 -13.54 -15.24
CA LEU A 185 -7.26 -12.27 -14.58
C LEU A 185 -8.42 -11.83 -13.69
N GLN A 186 -9.66 -12.02 -14.16
CA GLN A 186 -10.84 -11.72 -13.35
C GLN A 186 -10.92 -12.60 -12.09
N SER A 187 -10.67 -13.91 -12.20
CA SER A 187 -10.71 -14.79 -11.04
C SER A 187 -9.54 -14.55 -10.08
N ALA A 188 -8.36 -14.18 -10.58
CA ALA A 188 -7.22 -13.74 -9.78
C ALA A 188 -7.56 -12.47 -8.98
N HIS A 189 -8.13 -11.46 -9.64
CA HIS A 189 -8.57 -10.23 -8.98
C HIS A 189 -9.62 -10.50 -7.90
N ASP A 190 -10.62 -11.33 -8.20
CA ASP A 190 -11.65 -11.72 -7.23
C ASP A 190 -11.06 -12.42 -5.99
N PHE A 191 -10.10 -13.33 -6.20
CA PHE A 191 -9.40 -14.02 -5.11
C PHE A 191 -8.57 -13.05 -4.27
N ILE A 192 -7.73 -12.22 -4.92
CA ILE A 192 -6.89 -11.23 -4.25
C ILE A 192 -7.75 -10.25 -3.44
N LYS A 193 -8.82 -9.70 -4.04
CA LYS A 193 -9.75 -8.81 -3.33
C LYS A 193 -10.37 -9.49 -2.12
N SER A 194 -10.84 -10.73 -2.27
CA SER A 194 -11.41 -11.49 -1.15
C SER A 194 -10.38 -11.73 -0.04
N HIS A 195 -9.13 -12.03 -0.38
CA HIS A 195 -8.03 -12.18 0.58
C HIS A 195 -7.79 -10.88 1.36
N LEU A 196 -7.64 -9.76 0.66
CA LEU A 196 -7.41 -8.44 1.27
C LEU A 196 -8.56 -8.00 2.18
N ASP A 197 -9.81 -8.26 1.78
CA ASP A 197 -11.01 -7.85 2.53
C ASP A 197 -11.27 -8.72 3.77
N HIS A 198 -10.78 -9.96 3.80
CA HIS A 198 -11.29 -10.98 4.73
C HIS A 198 -10.22 -11.76 5.51
N GLU A 199 -8.98 -11.77 5.02
CA GLU A 199 -7.89 -12.59 5.58
C GLU A 199 -6.69 -11.77 6.07
N ILE A 200 -6.74 -10.44 5.95
CA ILE A 200 -5.73 -9.57 6.56
C ILE A 200 -6.20 -9.12 7.95
N ASP A 201 -5.29 -9.06 8.91
CA ASP A 201 -5.60 -8.42 10.18
C ASP A 201 -5.76 -6.91 10.00
N LEU A 202 -6.98 -6.43 10.25
CA LEU A 202 -7.35 -5.03 10.15
C LEU A 202 -7.23 -4.30 11.49
N SER A 203 -6.58 -4.91 12.47
CA SER A 203 -6.21 -4.27 13.74
C SER A 203 -5.00 -3.34 13.58
N GLY A 204 -4.88 -2.38 14.48
CA GLY A 204 -3.76 -1.44 14.49
C GLY A 204 -3.84 -0.33 13.43
N SER A 205 -3.04 0.70 13.65
CA SER A 205 -2.99 1.90 12.82
C SER A 205 -2.22 1.71 11.50
N GLY A 206 -1.44 0.63 11.39
CA GLY A 206 -0.70 0.25 10.17
C GLY A 206 -1.46 -0.62 9.18
N ARG A 207 -2.72 -1.00 9.46
CA ARG A 207 -3.49 -1.95 8.65
C ARG A 207 -3.55 -1.61 7.16
N SER A 208 -3.71 -0.33 6.83
CA SER A 208 -3.84 0.12 5.43
C SER A 208 -2.54 -0.10 4.66
N LEU A 209 -1.38 0.09 5.30
CA LEU A 209 -0.09 -0.24 4.70
C LEU A 209 0.04 -1.74 4.44
N THR A 210 -0.37 -2.57 5.40
CA THR A 210 -0.34 -4.03 5.25
C THR A 210 -1.18 -4.49 4.07
N ILE A 211 -2.41 -3.99 3.92
CA ILE A 211 -3.30 -4.32 2.79
C ILE A 211 -2.66 -3.90 1.46
N MET A 212 -2.13 -2.68 1.39
CA MET A 212 -1.52 -2.16 0.17
C MET A 212 -0.26 -2.95 -0.22
N ASN A 213 0.60 -3.27 0.74
CA ASN A 213 1.79 -4.09 0.50
C ASN A 213 1.43 -5.49 0.03
N GLU A 214 0.47 -6.17 0.68
CA GLU A 214 0.04 -7.51 0.25
C GLU A 214 -0.57 -7.46 -1.16
N HIS A 215 -1.37 -6.44 -1.48
CA HIS A 215 -1.94 -6.27 -2.81
C HIS A 215 -0.86 -6.12 -3.88
N GLU A 216 0.13 -5.26 -3.63
CA GLU A 216 1.28 -5.05 -4.51
C GLU A 216 2.09 -6.34 -4.70
N ASP A 217 2.39 -7.05 -3.62
CA ASP A 217 3.16 -8.30 -3.66
C ASP A 217 2.42 -9.41 -4.42
N LEU A 218 1.11 -9.54 -4.23
CA LEU A 218 0.29 -10.52 -4.95
C LEU A 218 0.22 -10.24 -6.45
N LEU A 219 0.07 -8.97 -6.85
CA LEU A 219 0.07 -8.61 -8.28
C LEU A 219 1.46 -8.76 -8.91
N LYS A 220 2.54 -8.43 -8.19
CA LYS A 220 3.91 -8.68 -8.68
C LYS A 220 4.17 -10.17 -8.86
N LEU A 221 3.73 -11.00 -7.91
CA LEU A 221 3.86 -12.46 -8.01
C LEU A 221 3.04 -13.00 -9.19
N LEU A 222 1.82 -12.50 -9.39
CA LEU A 222 0.97 -12.85 -10.52
C LEU A 222 1.65 -12.49 -11.86
N LEU A 223 2.11 -11.25 -12.00
CA LEU A 223 2.80 -10.76 -13.20
C LEU A 223 4.04 -11.61 -13.50
N LYS A 224 4.90 -11.84 -12.50
CA LYS A 224 6.09 -12.68 -12.64
C LYS A 224 5.72 -14.09 -13.10
N THR A 225 4.72 -14.71 -12.48
CA THR A 225 4.29 -16.08 -12.81
C THR A 225 3.82 -16.17 -14.25
N ILE A 226 3.06 -15.18 -14.74
CA ILE A 226 2.57 -15.16 -16.12
C ILE A 226 3.70 -14.89 -17.12
N ILE A 227 4.62 -13.96 -16.83
CA ILE A 227 5.79 -13.73 -17.68
C ILE A 227 6.61 -15.02 -17.80
N GLU A 228 6.88 -15.70 -16.69
CA GLU A 228 7.60 -16.97 -16.70
C GLU A 228 6.84 -18.06 -17.48
N LEU A 229 5.51 -18.13 -17.36
CA LEU A 229 4.68 -19.10 -18.09
C LEU A 229 4.74 -18.86 -19.60
N VAL A 230 4.48 -17.62 -20.04
CA VAL A 230 4.46 -17.24 -21.46
C VAL A 230 5.83 -17.43 -22.11
N ASN A 231 6.90 -17.15 -21.38
CA ASN A 231 8.28 -17.36 -21.85
C ASN A 231 8.76 -18.81 -21.72
N LYS A 232 7.91 -19.76 -21.32
CA LYS A 232 8.24 -21.18 -21.09
C LYS A 232 9.35 -21.40 -20.06
N GLN A 233 9.52 -20.45 -19.14
CA GLN A 233 10.48 -20.49 -18.04
C GLN A 233 9.86 -21.01 -16.75
N LEU A 234 8.53 -20.94 -16.61
CA LEU A 234 7.82 -21.46 -15.46
C LEU A 234 7.91 -22.97 -15.44
N LYS A 235 8.56 -23.52 -14.41
CA LYS A 235 8.71 -24.96 -14.26
C LYS A 235 7.53 -25.54 -13.48
N PRO A 236 6.86 -26.58 -13.98
CA PRO A 236 5.84 -27.28 -13.21
C PRO A 236 6.45 -27.92 -11.96
N ALA A 237 5.59 -28.26 -10.99
CA ALA A 237 6.04 -28.90 -9.77
C ALA A 237 6.62 -30.30 -10.06
N HIS A 238 7.91 -30.50 -9.76
CA HIS A 238 8.62 -31.74 -10.07
C HIS A 238 8.48 -32.80 -8.95
N LYS A 239 8.60 -32.38 -7.68
CA LYS A 239 8.70 -33.31 -6.52
C LYS A 239 7.38 -33.50 -5.77
N THR A 240 6.50 -32.50 -5.79
CA THR A 240 5.25 -32.52 -5.05
C THR A 240 4.12 -32.99 -5.95
N SER A 241 3.48 -34.11 -5.59
CA SER A 241 2.26 -34.55 -6.28
C SER A 241 1.09 -33.61 -5.94
N CYS A 242 0.15 -33.48 -6.87
CA CYS A 242 -1.07 -32.69 -6.67
C CYS A 242 -1.81 -33.12 -5.39
N ASN A 243 -2.02 -34.43 -5.25
CA ASN A 243 -2.68 -35.02 -4.09
C ASN A 243 -1.99 -34.67 -2.76
N SER A 244 -0.65 -34.61 -2.74
CA SER A 244 0.09 -34.25 -1.52
C SER A 244 -0.10 -32.77 -1.15
N ALA A 245 0.02 -31.86 -2.12
CA ALA A 245 -0.17 -30.43 -1.89
C ALA A 245 -1.60 -30.10 -1.48
N GLU A 246 -2.59 -30.71 -2.16
CA GLU A 246 -4.01 -30.53 -1.85
C GLU A 246 -4.38 -31.08 -0.48
N SER A 247 -3.89 -32.28 -0.15
CA SER A 247 -4.11 -32.87 1.17
C SER A 247 -3.57 -31.97 2.28
N GLN A 248 -2.33 -31.47 2.13
CA GLN A 248 -1.75 -30.52 3.09
C GLN A 248 -2.56 -29.22 3.18
N MET A 249 -2.97 -28.65 2.05
CA MET A 249 -3.80 -27.44 2.02
C MET A 249 -5.13 -27.65 2.73
N ASN A 250 -5.81 -28.77 2.47
CA ASN A 250 -7.09 -29.09 3.10
C ASN A 250 -6.91 -29.32 4.60
N THR A 251 -5.89 -30.07 5.04
CA THR A 251 -5.61 -30.27 6.46
C THR A 251 -5.39 -28.92 7.17
N THR A 252 -4.50 -28.06 6.66
CA THR A 252 -4.26 -26.73 7.24
C THR A 252 -5.52 -25.85 7.21
N TYR A 253 -6.32 -25.93 6.15
CA TYR A 253 -7.60 -25.21 6.06
C TYR A 253 -8.58 -25.68 7.15
N GLN A 254 -8.77 -26.98 7.33
CA GLN A 254 -9.67 -27.51 8.36
C GLN A 254 -9.21 -27.11 9.77
N GLU A 255 -7.91 -27.22 10.05
CA GLU A 255 -7.32 -26.76 11.31
C GLU A 255 -7.62 -25.28 11.57
N LEU A 256 -7.41 -24.41 10.57
CA LEU A 256 -7.70 -22.98 10.66
C LEU A 256 -9.20 -22.72 10.94
N ILE A 257 -10.08 -23.42 10.25
CA ILE A 257 -11.53 -23.29 10.47
C ILE A 257 -11.92 -23.72 11.89
N ASP A 258 -11.33 -24.78 12.42
CA ASP A 258 -11.61 -25.26 13.79
C ASP A 258 -11.08 -24.30 14.85
N VAL A 259 -9.91 -23.70 14.65
CA VAL A 259 -9.40 -22.61 15.49
C VAL A 259 -10.36 -21.42 15.48
N CYS A 260 -10.84 -21.01 14.30
CA CYS A 260 -11.81 -19.91 14.19
C CYS A 260 -13.14 -20.22 14.89
N LYS A 261 -13.62 -21.48 14.86
CA LYS A 261 -14.83 -21.88 15.60
C LYS A 261 -14.63 -21.73 17.11
N LYS A 262 -13.49 -22.18 17.65
CA LYS A 262 -13.17 -22.12 19.09
C LYS A 262 -13.04 -20.68 19.59
N ARG A 263 -12.46 -19.78 18.79
CA ARG A 263 -12.29 -18.35 19.13
C ARG A 263 -13.61 -17.60 19.35
N GLY A 264 -14.70 -18.07 18.76
CA GLY A 264 -16.01 -17.43 18.85
C GLY A 264 -16.12 -16.12 18.04
N LYS A 265 -17.36 -15.70 17.78
CA LYS A 265 -17.66 -14.60 16.84
C LYS A 265 -17.20 -13.22 17.34
N LYS A 266 -17.35 -12.94 18.64
CA LYS A 266 -17.04 -11.61 19.21
C LYS A 266 -15.57 -11.22 19.12
N ILE A 267 -14.65 -12.16 19.34
CA ILE A 267 -13.21 -11.90 19.24
C ILE A 267 -12.80 -11.77 17.76
N ALA A 268 -13.41 -12.56 16.88
CA ALA A 268 -13.12 -12.54 15.45
C ALA A 268 -13.59 -11.26 14.74
N ASP A 269 -14.75 -10.73 15.12
CA ASP A 269 -15.27 -9.48 14.55
C ASP A 269 -14.48 -8.24 15.03
N LEU A 270 -13.74 -8.36 16.14
CA LEU A 270 -12.91 -7.29 16.69
C LEU A 270 -11.45 -7.34 16.16
N TYR A 271 -10.90 -8.54 15.96
CA TYR A 271 -9.47 -8.73 15.68
C TYR A 271 -9.23 -9.86 14.66
N GLY A 272 -8.97 -9.49 13.40
CA GLY A 272 -8.42 -10.39 12.38
C GLY A 272 -9.41 -11.24 11.56
N PRO A 273 -8.90 -12.25 10.83
CA PRO A 273 -9.67 -13.04 9.87
C PRO A 273 -10.88 -13.75 10.47
N THR A 274 -12.02 -13.72 9.77
CA THR A 274 -13.23 -14.43 10.19
C THR A 274 -13.36 -15.77 9.47
N ARG A 275 -14.01 -16.75 10.10
CA ARG A 275 -14.34 -18.04 9.48
C ARG A 275 -15.01 -17.86 8.12
N LYS A 276 -16.08 -17.06 8.07
CA LYS A 276 -16.85 -16.78 6.85
C LYS A 276 -15.98 -16.12 5.77
N GLY A 277 -15.08 -15.24 6.19
CA GLY A 277 -14.11 -14.60 5.32
C GLY A 277 -13.16 -15.60 4.67
N ILE A 278 -12.57 -16.48 5.47
CA ILE A 278 -11.66 -17.55 5.02
C ILE A 278 -12.39 -18.53 4.08
N GLU A 279 -13.59 -18.97 4.43
CA GLU A 279 -14.42 -19.85 3.59
C GLU A 279 -14.69 -19.21 2.21
N LYS A 280 -15.08 -17.93 2.18
CA LYS A 280 -15.36 -17.19 0.95
C LYS A 280 -14.10 -17.01 0.10
N THR A 281 -12.97 -16.67 0.70
CA THR A 281 -11.70 -16.53 -0.02
C THR A 281 -11.21 -17.87 -0.56
N GLN A 282 -11.38 -18.97 0.18
CA GLN A 282 -11.04 -20.30 -0.29
C GLN A 282 -11.88 -20.74 -1.50
N GLN A 283 -13.17 -20.39 -1.56
CA GLN A 283 -14.00 -20.64 -2.74
C GLN A 283 -13.50 -19.87 -3.97
N LYS A 284 -13.15 -18.59 -3.80
CA LYS A 284 -12.56 -17.77 -4.88
C LYS A 284 -11.21 -18.32 -5.33
N PHE A 285 -10.39 -18.81 -4.39
CA PHE A 285 -9.12 -19.46 -4.69
C PHE A 285 -9.28 -20.65 -5.64
N PHE A 286 -10.26 -21.53 -5.43
CA PHE A 286 -10.46 -22.68 -6.32
C PHE A 286 -10.82 -22.25 -7.75
N THR A 287 -11.62 -21.19 -7.91
CA THR A 287 -11.93 -20.63 -9.24
C THR A 287 -10.67 -20.07 -9.90
N PHE A 288 -9.83 -19.36 -9.14
CA PHE A 288 -8.53 -18.89 -9.59
C PHE A 288 -7.60 -20.03 -10.02
N LEU A 289 -7.47 -21.08 -9.19
CA LEU A 289 -6.66 -22.27 -9.46
C LEU A 289 -7.07 -22.98 -10.76
N THR A 290 -8.37 -23.16 -10.98
CA THR A 290 -8.91 -23.78 -12.20
C THR A 290 -8.57 -22.95 -13.44
N ASN A 291 -8.82 -21.64 -13.41
CA ASN A 291 -8.55 -20.78 -14.55
C ASN A 291 -7.04 -20.63 -14.84
N PHE A 292 -6.21 -20.59 -13.80
CA PHE A 292 -4.75 -20.63 -13.96
C PHE A 292 -4.30 -21.89 -14.69
N THR A 293 -4.81 -23.05 -14.25
CA THR A 293 -4.43 -24.34 -14.82
C THR A 293 -4.81 -24.44 -16.31
N LEU A 294 -5.96 -23.85 -16.69
CA LEU A 294 -6.38 -23.76 -18.09
C LEU A 294 -5.37 -22.92 -18.91
N VAL A 295 -5.08 -21.69 -18.49
CA VAL A 295 -4.12 -20.80 -19.17
C VAL A 295 -2.73 -21.45 -19.26
N ALA A 296 -2.28 -22.12 -18.20
CA ALA A 296 -1.00 -22.82 -18.18
C ALA A 296 -0.95 -23.97 -19.19
N SER A 297 -2.01 -24.76 -19.28
CA SER A 297 -2.10 -25.88 -20.22
C SER A 297 -2.14 -25.41 -21.69
N GLU A 298 -2.73 -24.25 -21.97
CA GLU A 298 -2.74 -23.66 -23.32
C GLU A 298 -1.36 -23.13 -23.76
N HIS A 299 -0.51 -22.69 -22.81
CA HIS A 299 0.83 -22.18 -23.11
C HIS A 299 1.91 -23.29 -23.10
N ALA A 300 1.61 -24.42 -22.45
CA ALA A 300 2.50 -25.56 -22.33
C ALA A 300 1.70 -26.88 -22.48
N PRO A 301 1.23 -27.21 -23.70
CA PRO A 301 0.35 -28.36 -23.95
C PRO A 301 1.01 -29.71 -23.67
N ASP A 302 2.35 -29.78 -23.69
CA ASP A 302 3.12 -30.98 -23.38
C ASP A 302 3.17 -31.29 -21.87
N VAL A 303 2.71 -30.37 -21.02
CA VAL A 303 2.70 -30.52 -19.57
C VAL A 303 1.28 -30.83 -19.09
N PRO A 304 1.05 -31.99 -18.45
CA PRO A 304 -0.28 -32.34 -17.95
C PRO A 304 -0.82 -31.29 -16.96
N PRO A 305 -2.13 -30.95 -17.00
CA PRO A 305 -2.74 -29.98 -16.10
C PRO A 305 -2.42 -30.19 -14.60
N GLN A 306 -2.33 -31.45 -14.17
CA GLN A 306 -2.05 -31.86 -12.78
C GLN A 306 -0.64 -31.48 -12.30
N LYS A 307 0.26 -31.10 -13.22
CA LYS A 307 1.62 -30.63 -12.90
C LYS A 307 1.67 -29.12 -12.61
N TRP A 308 0.65 -28.37 -13.02
CA TRP A 308 0.52 -26.92 -12.76
C TRP A 308 -0.13 -26.62 -11.41
N GLN A 309 -1.16 -27.40 -11.04
CA GLN A 309 -1.92 -27.21 -9.81
C GLN A 309 -1.07 -27.11 -8.53
N PRO A 310 -0.06 -27.98 -8.29
CA PRO A 310 0.69 -27.93 -7.04
C PRO A 310 1.43 -26.62 -6.80
N LEU A 311 1.84 -25.91 -7.87
CA LEU A 311 2.53 -24.61 -7.75
C LEU A 311 1.65 -23.58 -7.01
N ILE A 312 0.41 -23.43 -7.47
CA ILE A 312 -0.56 -22.48 -6.91
C ILE A 312 -1.13 -22.97 -5.58
N THR A 313 -1.33 -24.29 -5.44
CA THR A 313 -1.76 -24.90 -4.17
C THR A 313 -0.73 -24.68 -3.06
N LEU A 314 0.58 -24.79 -3.34
CA LEU A 314 1.64 -24.51 -2.36
C LEU A 314 1.68 -23.03 -1.96
N PHE A 315 1.43 -22.12 -2.91
CA PHE A 315 1.27 -20.70 -2.60
C PHE A 315 0.12 -20.48 -1.60
N ARG A 316 -1.06 -21.05 -1.84
CA ARG A 316 -2.21 -20.93 -0.93
C ARG A 316 -1.97 -21.62 0.40
N LEU A 317 -1.35 -22.79 0.41
CA LEU A 317 -0.95 -23.48 1.64
C LEU A 317 -0.08 -22.58 2.54
N ASN A 318 0.87 -21.85 1.96
CA ASN A 318 1.71 -20.92 2.71
C ASN A 318 0.90 -19.76 3.30
N GLN A 319 -0.07 -19.21 2.55
CA GLN A 319 -0.98 -18.20 3.10
C GLN A 319 -1.82 -18.77 4.26
N LEU A 320 -2.42 -19.94 4.09
CA LEU A 320 -3.22 -20.58 5.15
C LEU A 320 -2.38 -20.86 6.41
N LYS A 321 -1.12 -21.28 6.27
CA LYS A 321 -0.20 -21.46 7.40
C LYS A 321 0.07 -20.15 8.14
N LYS A 322 0.28 -19.04 7.41
CA LYS A 322 0.44 -17.70 8.02
C LYS A 322 -0.81 -17.29 8.78
N LEU A 323 -2.01 -17.52 8.20
CA LEU A 323 -3.29 -17.23 8.85
C LEU A 323 -3.50 -18.09 10.10
N LEU A 324 -3.20 -19.39 10.03
CA LEU A 324 -3.28 -20.28 11.17
C LEU A 324 -2.39 -19.77 12.31
N HIS A 325 -1.13 -19.47 12.02
CA HIS A 325 -0.21 -18.90 13.00
C HIS A 325 -0.76 -17.62 13.63
N LEU A 326 -1.20 -16.67 12.81
CA LEU A 326 -1.81 -15.41 13.25
C LEU A 326 -3.00 -15.64 14.20
N VAL A 327 -3.96 -16.47 13.81
CA VAL A 327 -5.18 -16.69 14.61
C VAL A 327 -4.87 -17.47 15.90
N THR A 328 -3.91 -18.38 15.88
CA THR A 328 -3.48 -19.12 17.09
C THR A 328 -2.70 -18.26 18.09
N ALA A 329 -1.95 -17.26 17.63
CA ALA A 329 -1.17 -16.37 18.50
C ALA A 329 -2.04 -15.45 19.38
N HIS A 330 -3.33 -15.35 19.09
CA HIS A 330 -4.32 -14.54 19.83
C HIS A 330 -5.25 -15.38 20.73
N GLN A 331 -4.95 -16.66 20.96
CA GLN A 331 -5.66 -17.53 21.92
C GLN A 331 -5.02 -17.46 23.31
#